data_AF-A0A4Q4QR36-F1
#
_entry.id   AF-A0A4Q4QR36-F1
#
_cell.length_a   1.000
_cell.length_b   1.000
_cell.length_c   1.000
_cell.angle_alpha   90.00
_cell.angle_beta   90.00
_cell.angle_gamma   90.00
#
_symmetry.space_group_name_H-M   'P 1'
#
loop_
_entity.id
_entity.type
_entity.pdbx_description
1 polymer ?
#
loop_
_entity_poly.entity_id
_entity_poly.type
_entity_poly.pdbx_seq_one_letter_code
_entity_poly.pdbx_strand_id
1 'polypeptide(L)'
;MPEGGAGDVCGSDTEVGVAASLARGERQDKRWAAEEPDAAARQAQWEDQAGKVRSGMQQSMLSLLEERGFVKDVAGGRQTLDWLLTEKRIGVYVGVDPTAPSLHVGHLLPLMALYWMYLHGYYTVSLLGGGTVQIGDPSGRTTARSRQGEDVQSMNVKSIQHQLEKLWTNVKCLGIKHQYPQFVSRKRDILNNKKWLQSLSAIELMRDLGSGMRLGAMLGRDSVKLRMESGEGMAISEFSYPLFQAYDWWSMYRNQGVQLQIGGSDQYGNIIAGMGAVSHMRKIYPMEDGAEGEEDPRVATYGLTTPLLTTASGEKFGKSAGNAVWLDGQMLNSFDLYQYFLRTADADVERYLKLFTFLPLDSIALLMARQAQDPSKRLAQHILAREIVELAHGAAAAQQAITAHKDAFGQGAHTFSLLSLRNSIAEHKGTVVAAKEGMGKMDKELFEYKKAYAASSTTQSVSDTTSEQQKNVNENIVTLPLSMLQPGSFPQILYAAGLASSKSEANRMIANNGAYVVVPNSGPSENPTALKWSRIKPEKDVDPNHYLVDWEALVLRSGKTKIQICRVVRDDKLEKKAEETEQQES
;
A
#
# COMPACT_ATOMS: atom_id res chain seq x y z
N MET A 1 -28.35 65.49 -35.90
CA MET A 1 -27.55 66.02 -34.79
C MET A 1 -28.51 66.48 -33.69
N PRO A 2 -28.58 65.80 -32.54
CA PRO A 2 -28.25 64.38 -32.27
C PRO A 2 -29.47 63.61 -31.68
N GLU A 3 -29.72 62.34 -32.04
CA GLU A 3 -29.21 61.07 -31.44
C GLU A 3 -29.94 60.70 -30.14
N GLY A 4 -30.45 59.48 -29.89
CA GLY A 4 -30.31 58.17 -30.53
C GLY A 4 -30.29 57.10 -29.42
N GLY A 5 -31.00 55.98 -29.60
CA GLY A 5 -30.86 54.80 -28.72
C GLY A 5 -32.17 54.10 -28.35
N ALA A 6 -32.73 53.33 -29.29
CA ALA A 6 -33.72 52.31 -29.03
C ALA A 6 -33.06 51.10 -28.36
N GLY A 7 -33.82 50.44 -27.48
CA GLY A 7 -33.37 49.24 -26.76
C GLY A 7 -33.10 48.07 -27.69
N ASP A 8 -32.06 47.32 -27.35
CA ASP A 8 -31.70 46.08 -28.00
C ASP A 8 -31.70 44.93 -27.00
N VAL A 9 -32.14 43.78 -27.50
CA VAL A 9 -32.46 42.55 -26.77
C VAL A 9 -31.17 41.78 -26.51
N CYS A 10 -30.74 41.66 -25.24
CA CYS A 10 -29.56 40.87 -24.91
C CYS A 10 -29.94 39.39 -24.73
N GLY A 11 -29.93 38.67 -25.84
CA GLY A 11 -29.88 37.21 -25.90
C GLY A 11 -28.49 36.74 -26.35
N SER A 12 -27.99 35.71 -25.67
CA SER A 12 -26.92 34.79 -26.10
C SER A 12 -25.55 35.37 -26.48
N ASP A 13 -24.69 35.59 -25.48
CA ASP A 13 -23.22 35.76 -25.67
C ASP A 13 -22.37 34.74 -24.89
N THR A 14 -22.98 33.72 -24.28
CA THR A 14 -22.24 32.70 -23.50
C THR A 14 -21.85 31.46 -24.30
N GLU A 15 -22.49 31.20 -25.46
CA GLU A 15 -22.19 30.02 -26.28
C GLU A 15 -21.07 30.26 -27.31
N VAL A 16 -20.81 31.50 -27.71
CA VAL A 16 -19.78 31.82 -28.73
C VAL A 16 -18.36 31.70 -28.15
N GLY A 17 -18.18 31.94 -26.84
CA GLY A 17 -16.89 31.80 -26.16
C GLY A 17 -16.40 30.36 -26.00
N VAL A 18 -17.33 29.39 -25.92
CA VAL A 18 -17.00 27.96 -25.71
C VAL A 18 -16.59 27.29 -27.03
N ALA A 19 -17.17 27.71 -28.15
CA ALA A 19 -16.81 27.19 -29.48
C ALA A 19 -15.39 27.66 -29.92
N ALA A 20 -14.95 28.86 -29.51
CA ALA A 20 -13.66 29.40 -29.89
C ALA A 20 -12.46 28.74 -29.17
N SER A 21 -12.64 28.20 -27.96
CA SER A 21 -11.55 27.55 -27.21
C SER A 21 -11.21 26.14 -27.73
N LEU A 22 -12.18 25.45 -28.35
CA LEU A 22 -11.95 24.10 -28.92
C LEU A 22 -11.13 24.14 -30.22
N ALA A 23 -11.12 25.28 -30.93
CA ALA A 23 -10.36 25.45 -32.16
C ALA A 23 -8.87 25.83 -31.94
N ARG A 24 -8.46 26.15 -30.70
CA ARG A 24 -7.09 26.64 -30.38
C ARG A 24 -6.18 25.65 -29.67
N GLY A 25 -6.61 24.40 -29.43
CA GLY A 25 -5.75 23.39 -28.80
C GLY A 25 -5.29 23.76 -27.39
N GLU A 26 -5.95 24.72 -26.74
CA GLU A 26 -5.69 25.07 -25.34
C GLU A 26 -6.34 24.00 -24.46
N ARG A 27 -5.52 23.18 -23.80
CA ARG A 27 -5.99 22.32 -22.70
C ARG A 27 -6.59 23.23 -21.64
N GLN A 28 -7.89 23.12 -21.38
CA GLN A 28 -8.46 23.64 -20.13
C GLN A 28 -7.71 23.00 -18.96
N ASP A 29 -7.00 23.83 -18.20
CA ASP A 29 -6.45 23.47 -16.89
C ASP A 29 -7.61 23.19 -15.93
N LYS A 30 -8.13 21.96 -15.99
CA LYS A 30 -9.14 21.46 -15.06
C LYS A 30 -8.48 21.24 -13.70
N ARG A 31 -8.45 22.28 -12.87
CA ARG A 31 -7.92 22.21 -11.50
C ARG A 31 -8.86 21.34 -10.65
N TRP A 32 -8.31 20.30 -10.01
CA TRP A 32 -8.94 19.67 -8.85
C TRP A 32 -9.24 20.78 -7.85
N ALA A 33 -10.52 21.01 -7.50
CA ALA A 33 -10.90 22.23 -6.80
C ALA A 33 -9.99 22.50 -5.61
N ALA A 34 -9.58 23.76 -5.47
CA ALA A 34 -8.88 24.23 -4.28
C ALA A 34 -9.73 23.87 -3.03
N GLU A 35 -9.07 23.65 -1.91
CA GLU A 35 -9.67 23.03 -0.73
C GLU A 35 -10.89 23.80 -0.16
N GLU A 36 -11.19 25.03 -0.58
CA GLU A 36 -12.28 25.82 0.00
C GLU A 36 -13.03 26.72 -1.02
N PRO A 37 -14.19 26.30 -1.53
CA PRO A 37 -15.24 27.25 -1.88
C PRO A 37 -15.79 27.91 -0.60
N ASP A 38 -16.34 29.12 -0.73
CA ASP A 38 -16.98 29.85 0.36
C ASP A 38 -18.00 28.97 1.13
N ALA A 39 -18.15 29.22 2.43
CA ALA A 39 -18.97 28.39 3.34
C ALA A 39 -20.42 28.24 2.85
N ALA A 40 -21.01 29.29 2.29
CA ALA A 40 -22.37 29.24 1.74
C ALA A 40 -22.47 28.31 0.52
N ALA A 41 -21.49 28.37 -0.39
CA ALA A 41 -21.44 27.49 -1.56
C ALA A 41 -21.25 26.03 -1.16
N ARG A 42 -20.41 25.76 -0.15
CA ARG A 42 -20.23 24.41 0.42
C ARG A 42 -21.53 23.86 1.02
N GLN A 43 -22.26 24.69 1.77
CA GLN A 43 -23.52 24.29 2.37
C GLN A 43 -24.58 23.99 1.29
N ALA A 44 -24.69 24.84 0.27
CA ALA A 44 -25.62 24.63 -0.84
C ALA A 44 -25.31 23.34 -1.63
N GLN A 45 -24.02 23.06 -1.89
CA GLN A 45 -23.59 21.80 -2.52
C GLN A 45 -23.97 20.58 -1.67
N TRP A 46 -23.79 20.66 -0.35
CA TRP A 46 -24.14 19.57 0.54
C TRP A 46 -25.65 19.33 0.59
N GLU A 47 -26.45 20.39 0.64
CA GLU A 47 -27.91 20.29 0.65
C GLU A 47 -28.46 19.64 -0.62
N ASP A 48 -27.91 19.98 -1.80
CA ASP A 48 -28.26 19.32 -3.07
C ASP A 48 -27.92 17.82 -3.04
N GLN A 49 -26.73 17.47 -2.54
CA GLN A 49 -26.32 16.07 -2.37
C GLN A 49 -27.26 15.33 -1.40
N ALA A 50 -27.58 15.94 -0.26
CA ALA A 50 -28.51 15.39 0.72
C ALA A 50 -29.92 15.22 0.15
N GLY A 51 -30.39 16.17 -0.68
CA GLY A 51 -31.66 16.08 -1.39
C GLY A 51 -31.71 14.90 -2.38
N LYS A 52 -30.61 14.63 -3.10
CA LYS A 52 -30.50 13.47 -3.99
C LYS A 52 -30.51 12.14 -3.24
N VAL A 53 -29.89 12.08 -2.07
CA VAL A 53 -29.93 10.89 -1.21
C VAL A 53 -31.35 10.68 -0.66
N ARG A 54 -31.99 11.73 -0.13
CA ARG A 54 -33.37 11.66 0.40
C ARG A 54 -34.41 11.25 -0.64
N SER A 55 -34.23 11.67 -1.89
CA SER A 55 -35.11 11.31 -3.01
C SER A 55 -34.79 9.95 -3.65
N GLY A 56 -33.72 9.28 -3.22
CA GLY A 56 -33.28 7.99 -3.78
C GLY A 56 -32.58 8.09 -5.14
N MET A 57 -32.31 9.29 -5.64
CA MET A 57 -31.54 9.51 -6.87
C MET A 57 -30.05 9.18 -6.71
N GLN A 58 -29.55 9.18 -5.47
CA GLN A 58 -28.18 8.83 -5.13
C GLN A 58 -28.15 7.93 -3.90
N GLN A 59 -27.25 6.95 -3.90
CA GLN A 59 -27.00 6.12 -2.73
C GLN A 59 -26.36 6.94 -1.59
N SER A 60 -26.73 6.63 -0.34
CA SER A 60 -26.09 7.22 0.83
C SER A 60 -24.64 6.77 0.99
N MET A 61 -23.83 7.58 1.68
CA MET A 61 -22.41 7.25 1.89
C MET A 61 -22.22 5.94 2.68
N LEU A 62 -23.04 5.68 3.70
CA LEU A 62 -22.93 4.43 4.46
C LEU A 62 -23.25 3.22 3.59
N SER A 63 -24.33 3.31 2.80
CA SER A 63 -24.73 2.24 1.89
C SER A 63 -23.64 1.95 0.85
N LEU A 64 -22.97 2.99 0.34
CA LEU A 64 -21.83 2.85 -0.57
C LEU A 64 -20.64 2.11 0.07
N LEU A 65 -20.34 2.39 1.35
CA LEU A 65 -19.30 1.69 2.09
C LEU A 65 -19.70 0.23 2.37
N GLU A 66 -20.97 -0.03 2.70
CA GLU A 66 -21.51 -1.37 2.91
C GLU A 66 -21.42 -2.21 1.63
N GLU A 67 -21.86 -1.67 0.49
CA GLU A 67 -21.85 -2.37 -0.80
C GLU A 67 -20.43 -2.71 -1.30
N ARG A 68 -19.45 -1.84 -0.97
CA ARG A 68 -18.03 -2.13 -1.23
C ARG A 68 -17.41 -3.13 -0.25
N GLY A 69 -18.08 -3.43 0.86
CA GLY A 69 -17.60 -4.37 1.88
C GLY A 69 -16.65 -3.74 2.91
N PHE A 70 -16.71 -2.42 3.11
CA PHE A 70 -15.92 -1.75 4.15
C PHE A 70 -16.56 -1.80 5.54
N VAL A 71 -17.85 -2.15 5.65
CA VAL A 71 -18.56 -2.10 6.93
C VAL A 71 -18.70 -3.50 7.51
N LYS A 72 -18.17 -3.70 8.72
CA LYS A 72 -18.40 -4.89 9.54
C LYS A 72 -19.38 -4.55 10.68
N ASP A 73 -19.01 -3.62 11.55
CA ASP A 73 -19.82 -3.19 12.68
C ASP A 73 -19.98 -1.66 12.68
N VAL A 74 -21.14 -1.17 13.12
CA VAL A 74 -21.43 0.26 13.30
C VAL A 74 -21.77 0.52 14.76
N ALA A 75 -20.98 1.36 15.41
CA ALA A 75 -21.21 1.84 16.77
C ALA A 75 -21.95 3.18 16.76
N GLY A 76 -22.93 3.34 17.65
CA GLY A 76 -23.82 4.53 17.71
C GLY A 76 -25.10 4.38 16.89
N GLY A 77 -25.30 3.25 16.21
CA GLY A 77 -26.52 2.92 15.48
C GLY A 77 -26.43 3.20 13.97
N ARG A 78 -26.70 2.18 13.16
CA ARG A 78 -26.59 2.23 11.68
C ARG A 78 -27.49 3.29 11.06
N GLN A 79 -28.77 3.35 11.46
CA GLN A 79 -29.75 4.28 10.89
C GLN A 79 -29.39 5.74 11.21
N THR A 80 -29.02 6.02 12.46
CA THR A 80 -28.64 7.36 12.90
C THR A 80 -27.35 7.84 12.23
N LEU A 81 -26.36 6.95 12.06
CA LEU A 81 -25.14 7.27 11.31
C LEU A 81 -25.46 7.58 9.84
N ASP A 82 -26.28 6.78 9.18
CA ASP A 82 -26.68 6.99 7.78
C ASP A 82 -27.39 8.34 7.57
N TRP A 83 -28.31 8.65 8.48
CA TRP A 83 -28.98 9.94 8.54
C TRP A 83 -27.97 11.07 8.75
N LEU A 84 -27.08 10.97 9.74
CA LEU A 84 -26.10 12.01 10.03
C LEU A 84 -25.15 12.26 8.85
N LEU A 85 -24.68 11.18 8.21
CA LEU A 85 -23.84 11.28 7.02
C LEU A 85 -24.55 11.94 5.84
N THR A 86 -25.88 11.91 5.82
CA THR A 86 -26.70 12.59 4.80
C THR A 86 -26.91 14.06 5.16
N GLU A 87 -27.36 14.34 6.38
CA GLU A 87 -27.77 15.69 6.79
C GLU A 87 -26.60 16.60 7.16
N LYS A 88 -25.48 16.04 7.64
CA LYS A 88 -24.36 16.82 8.16
C LYS A 88 -23.03 16.34 7.59
N ARG A 89 -22.27 17.31 7.07
CA ARG A 89 -20.88 17.09 6.70
C ARG A 89 -20.00 16.99 7.94
N ILE A 90 -19.73 15.76 8.38
CA ILE A 90 -18.90 15.50 9.58
C ILE A 90 -17.41 15.32 9.24
N GLY A 91 -16.56 15.43 10.27
CA GLY A 91 -15.17 14.97 10.22
C GLY A 91 -15.05 13.47 10.53
N VAL A 92 -14.12 12.81 9.84
CA VAL A 92 -13.87 11.36 9.95
C VAL A 92 -12.37 11.11 10.11
N TYR A 93 -11.97 10.14 10.93
CA TYR A 93 -10.54 9.80 11.04
C TYR A 93 -10.24 8.30 11.05
N VAL A 94 -9.01 7.99 10.63
CA VAL A 94 -8.35 6.69 10.81
C VAL A 94 -7.03 6.94 11.51
N GLY A 95 -6.76 6.20 12.59
CA GLY A 95 -5.49 6.21 13.31
C GLY A 95 -4.51 5.16 12.80
N VAL A 96 -3.23 5.50 12.78
CA VAL A 96 -2.12 4.60 12.43
C VAL A 96 -0.99 4.78 13.43
N ASP A 97 -0.65 3.72 14.17
CA ASP A 97 0.55 3.69 15.01
C ASP A 97 1.77 3.22 14.18
N PRO A 98 2.85 4.01 14.11
CA PRO A 98 4.03 3.70 13.30
C PRO A 98 4.93 2.64 13.95
N THR A 99 4.46 1.39 13.99
CA THR A 99 5.20 0.26 14.60
C THR A 99 6.27 -0.36 13.70
N ALA A 100 6.25 -0.01 12.41
CA ALA A 100 7.13 -0.49 11.36
C ALA A 100 7.48 0.68 10.42
N PRO A 101 8.54 0.58 9.61
CA PRO A 101 8.93 1.66 8.70
C PRO A 101 7.99 1.86 7.51
N SER A 102 7.01 0.98 7.32
CA SER A 102 6.03 1.07 6.24
C SER A 102 4.67 0.57 6.70
N LEU A 103 3.62 1.13 6.11
CA LEU A 103 2.30 0.52 6.03
C LEU A 103 2.36 -0.73 5.16
N HIS A 104 1.40 -1.62 5.38
CA HIS A 104 1.16 -2.80 4.55
C HIS A 104 -0.32 -2.83 4.15
N VAL A 105 -0.69 -3.70 3.21
CA VAL A 105 -2.07 -3.79 2.67
C VAL A 105 -3.14 -3.93 3.76
N GLY A 106 -2.87 -4.62 4.88
CA GLY A 106 -3.81 -4.68 6.01
C GLY A 106 -4.23 -3.31 6.57
N HIS A 107 -3.36 -2.30 6.57
CA HIS A 107 -3.68 -0.93 6.97
C HIS A 107 -4.49 -0.17 5.91
N LEU A 108 -4.43 -0.63 4.66
CA LEU A 108 -5.04 0.04 3.53
C LEU A 108 -6.57 -0.02 3.61
N LEU A 109 -7.15 -1.04 4.24
CA LEU A 109 -8.60 -1.20 4.24
C LEU A 109 -9.36 -0.09 5.00
N PRO A 110 -9.05 0.23 6.27
CA PRO A 110 -9.58 1.44 6.92
C PRO A 110 -9.27 2.73 6.15
N LEU A 111 -8.05 2.85 5.61
CA LEU A 111 -7.65 4.04 4.84
C LEU A 111 -8.45 4.20 3.55
N MET A 112 -8.79 3.11 2.85
CA MET A 112 -9.63 3.15 1.65
C MET A 112 -11.04 3.65 1.97
N ALA A 113 -11.63 3.19 3.08
CA ALA A 113 -12.92 3.74 3.54
C ALA A 113 -12.81 5.25 3.79
N LEU A 114 -11.73 5.71 4.44
CA LEU A 114 -11.47 7.15 4.62
C LEU A 114 -11.28 7.88 3.28
N TYR A 115 -10.61 7.29 2.30
CA TYR A 115 -10.42 7.90 0.98
C TYR A 115 -11.73 7.98 0.19
N TRP A 116 -12.62 7.00 0.32
CA TRP A 116 -13.99 7.09 -0.22
C TRP A 116 -14.76 8.25 0.41
N MET A 117 -14.72 8.40 1.73
CA MET A 117 -15.29 9.56 2.41
C MET A 117 -14.72 10.88 1.86
N TYR A 118 -13.40 10.96 1.65
CA TYR A 118 -12.76 12.13 1.05
C TYR A 118 -13.28 12.42 -0.37
N LEU A 119 -13.37 11.40 -1.23
CA LEU A 119 -13.86 11.56 -2.60
C LEU A 119 -15.31 12.06 -2.66
N HIS A 120 -16.12 11.70 -1.65
CA HIS A 120 -17.51 12.13 -1.47
C HIS A 120 -17.68 13.42 -0.65
N GLY A 121 -16.59 14.14 -0.37
CA GLY A 121 -16.65 15.49 0.20
C GLY A 121 -16.56 15.56 1.71
N TYR A 122 -16.45 14.46 2.45
CA TYR A 122 -16.29 14.54 3.91
C TYR A 122 -14.93 15.12 4.30
N TYR A 123 -14.84 15.71 5.49
CA TYR A 123 -13.55 16.10 6.05
C TYR A 123 -12.86 14.87 6.63
N THR A 124 -11.63 14.61 6.21
CA THR A 124 -10.93 13.36 6.56
C THR A 124 -9.58 13.59 7.23
N VAL A 125 -9.30 12.87 8.29
CA VAL A 125 -8.05 12.97 9.05
C VAL A 125 -7.34 11.62 9.07
N SER A 126 -6.09 11.60 8.61
CA SER A 126 -5.17 10.50 8.91
C SER A 126 -4.39 10.87 10.17
N LEU A 127 -4.66 10.16 11.28
CA LEU A 127 -3.98 10.41 12.54
C LEU A 127 -2.74 9.51 12.66
N LEU A 128 -1.57 10.13 12.72
CA LEU A 128 -0.30 9.48 13.02
C LEU A 128 -0.08 9.38 14.53
N GLY A 129 0.06 8.16 15.03
CA GLY A 129 0.24 7.82 16.44
C GLY A 129 1.65 8.05 16.98
N GLY A 130 2.26 9.22 16.76
CA GLY A 130 3.64 9.49 17.18
C GLY A 130 3.87 9.51 18.70
N GLY A 131 2.83 9.80 19.48
CA GLY A 131 2.84 9.67 20.95
C GLY A 131 2.40 8.28 21.41
N THR A 132 1.31 7.75 20.86
CA THR A 132 0.73 6.45 21.24
C THR A 132 1.64 5.26 20.95
N VAL A 133 2.50 5.34 19.93
CA VAL A 133 3.49 4.28 19.62
C VAL A 133 4.47 4.03 20.76
N GLN A 134 4.75 5.04 21.60
CA GLN A 134 5.63 4.93 22.76
C GLN A 134 5.01 4.08 23.89
N ILE A 135 3.68 3.94 23.87
CA ILE A 135 2.89 3.20 24.85
C ILE A 135 2.63 1.78 24.34
N GLY A 136 2.10 1.69 23.11
CA GLY A 136 1.80 0.44 22.41
C GLY A 136 0.37 -0.08 22.61
N ASP A 137 -0.37 -0.24 21.50
CA ASP A 137 -1.71 -0.84 21.50
C ASP A 137 -1.66 -2.36 21.78
N PRO A 138 -2.37 -2.86 22.83
CA PRO A 138 -2.49 -4.29 23.13
C PRO A 138 -3.59 -5.02 22.32
N SER A 139 -4.41 -4.30 21.55
CA SER A 139 -5.59 -4.87 20.88
C SER A 139 -5.22 -5.95 19.86
N GLY A 140 -5.94 -7.07 19.89
CA GLY A 140 -5.75 -8.19 18.96
C GLY A 140 -4.43 -8.98 19.13
N ARG A 141 -3.71 -8.79 20.25
CA ARG A 141 -2.42 -9.46 20.54
C ARG A 141 -2.47 -10.28 21.81
N THR A 142 -1.71 -11.38 21.82
CA THR A 142 -1.55 -12.28 22.98
C THR A 142 -0.30 -11.97 23.80
N THR A 143 0.68 -11.25 23.25
CA THR A 143 1.96 -10.93 23.90
C THR A 143 2.21 -9.42 23.99
N ALA A 144 3.04 -9.01 24.96
CA ALA A 144 3.46 -7.62 25.13
C ALA A 144 4.34 -7.12 23.97
N ARG A 145 4.34 -5.80 23.72
CA ARG A 145 5.26 -5.22 22.72
C ARG A 145 6.68 -5.11 23.26
N SER A 146 7.68 -5.47 22.45
CA SER A 146 9.06 -5.06 22.72
C SER A 146 9.19 -3.55 22.52
N ARG A 147 9.85 -2.86 23.47
CA ARG A 147 10.14 -1.43 23.32
C ARG A 147 11.16 -1.23 22.21
N GLN A 148 10.80 -0.44 21.21
CA GLN A 148 11.73 0.02 20.17
C GLN A 148 12.56 1.19 20.71
N GLY A 149 13.83 1.29 20.31
CA GLY A 149 14.67 2.45 20.62
C GLY A 149 14.09 3.75 20.04
N GLU A 150 14.34 4.89 20.69
CA GLU A 150 13.77 6.19 20.31
C GLU A 150 14.10 6.59 18.87
N ASP A 151 15.32 6.29 18.41
CA ASP A 151 15.76 6.54 17.03
C ASP A 151 14.91 5.77 16.01
N VAL A 152 14.64 4.48 16.27
CA VAL A 152 13.82 3.63 15.41
C VAL A 152 12.38 4.13 15.34
N GLN A 153 11.83 4.55 16.48
CA GLN A 153 10.46 5.12 16.51
C GLN A 153 10.39 6.42 15.71
N SER A 154 11.38 7.30 15.86
CA SER A 154 11.48 8.55 15.11
C SER A 154 11.55 8.30 13.59
N MET A 155 12.33 7.31 13.17
CA MET A 155 12.44 6.86 11.79
C MET A 155 11.11 6.31 11.25
N ASN A 156 10.41 5.47 12.03
CA ASN A 156 9.10 4.94 11.66
C ASN A 156 8.06 6.05 11.51
N VAL A 157 7.98 6.97 12.47
CA VAL A 157 7.07 8.12 12.44
C VAL A 157 7.28 8.93 11.16
N LYS A 158 8.54 9.29 10.85
CA LYS A 158 8.88 10.04 9.63
C LYS A 158 8.51 9.28 8.36
N SER A 159 8.84 7.98 8.30
CA SER A 159 8.57 7.15 7.13
C SER A 159 7.07 6.98 6.86
N ILE A 160 6.27 6.69 7.88
CA ILE A 160 4.82 6.55 7.77
C ILE A 160 4.17 7.89 7.42
N GLN A 161 4.64 9.01 7.99
CA GLN A 161 4.14 10.33 7.62
C GLN A 161 4.33 10.60 6.12
N HIS A 162 5.54 10.41 5.61
CA HIS A 162 5.84 10.59 4.19
C HIS A 162 5.02 9.64 3.31
N GLN A 163 4.84 8.40 3.73
CA GLN A 163 4.04 7.42 3.01
C GLN A 163 2.56 7.82 2.95
N LEU A 164 1.99 8.35 4.04
CA LEU A 164 0.62 8.90 4.05
C LEU A 164 0.48 10.10 3.11
N GLU A 165 1.46 11.02 3.08
CA GLU A 165 1.48 12.15 2.15
C GLU A 165 1.47 11.69 0.69
N LYS A 166 2.27 10.68 0.36
CA LYS A 166 2.32 10.07 -0.97
C LYS A 166 1.01 9.37 -1.33
N LEU A 167 0.43 8.57 -0.43
CA LEU A 167 -0.86 7.93 -0.63
C LEU A 167 -1.95 8.97 -0.92
N TRP A 168 -2.04 10.05 -0.13
CA TRP A 168 -3.00 11.13 -0.37
C TRP A 168 -2.82 11.81 -1.73
N THR A 169 -1.58 12.01 -2.17
CA THR A 169 -1.29 12.52 -3.52
C THR A 169 -1.83 11.58 -4.58
N ASN A 170 -1.58 10.28 -4.44
CA ASN A 170 -2.04 9.27 -5.40
C ASN A 170 -3.58 9.09 -5.37
N VAL A 171 -4.23 9.22 -4.21
CA VAL A 171 -5.69 9.23 -4.08
C VAL A 171 -6.30 10.38 -4.89
N LYS A 172 -5.71 11.59 -4.84
CA LYS A 172 -6.16 12.72 -5.67
C LYS A 172 -6.00 12.40 -7.17
N CYS A 173 -4.85 11.88 -7.58
CA CYS A 173 -4.59 11.50 -8.97
C CYS A 173 -5.59 10.43 -9.48
N LEU A 174 -5.83 9.39 -8.69
CA LEU A 174 -6.80 8.34 -9.01
C LEU A 174 -8.24 8.87 -9.02
N GLY A 175 -8.58 9.78 -8.11
CA GLY A 175 -9.86 10.48 -8.11
C GLY A 175 -10.12 11.24 -9.42
N ILE A 176 -9.10 11.93 -9.95
CA ILE A 176 -9.16 12.60 -11.26
C ILE A 176 -9.32 11.59 -12.39
N LYS A 177 -8.49 10.54 -12.40
CA LYS A 177 -8.48 9.49 -13.43
C LYS A 177 -9.84 8.81 -13.56
N HIS A 178 -10.49 8.53 -12.43
CA HIS A 178 -11.82 7.89 -12.38
C HIS A 178 -12.98 8.88 -12.39
N GLN A 179 -12.72 10.15 -12.73
CA GLN A 179 -13.72 11.19 -12.98
C GLN A 179 -14.63 11.50 -11.79
N TYR A 180 -14.12 11.39 -10.56
CA TYR A 180 -14.87 11.86 -9.38
C TYR A 180 -15.06 13.39 -9.45
N PRO A 181 -16.21 13.93 -8.99
CA PRO A 181 -16.58 15.33 -9.22
C PRO A 181 -15.51 16.31 -8.74
N GLN A 182 -14.92 17.08 -9.66
CA GLN A 182 -13.80 17.95 -9.32
C GLN A 182 -14.20 19.15 -8.44
N PHE A 183 -15.47 19.58 -8.52
CA PHE A 183 -16.03 20.75 -7.86
C PHE A 183 -16.57 20.49 -6.45
N VAL A 184 -16.52 19.25 -5.97
CA VAL A 184 -16.86 18.92 -4.57
C VAL A 184 -15.76 19.46 -3.67
N SER A 185 -16.12 20.32 -2.71
CA SER A 185 -15.22 20.77 -1.65
C SER A 185 -14.71 19.58 -0.85
N ARG A 186 -13.40 19.47 -0.69
CA ARG A 186 -12.77 18.40 0.08
C ARG A 186 -11.68 18.96 0.96
N LYS A 187 -11.62 18.48 2.20
CA LYS A 187 -10.57 18.84 3.15
C LYS A 187 -9.98 17.55 3.70
N ARG A 188 -8.65 17.49 3.78
CA ARG A 188 -7.93 16.38 4.40
C ARG A 188 -6.78 16.90 5.23
N ASP A 189 -6.54 16.27 6.38
CA ASP A 189 -5.39 16.56 7.24
C ASP A 189 -4.62 15.29 7.58
N ILE A 190 -3.32 15.42 7.76
CA ILE A 190 -2.47 14.42 8.43
C ILE A 190 -2.05 15.04 9.76
N LEU A 191 -2.59 14.52 10.85
CA LEU A 191 -2.29 15.02 12.21
C LEU A 191 -1.33 14.06 12.90
N ASN A 192 -0.59 14.55 13.90
CA ASN A 192 0.27 13.72 14.74
C ASN A 192 -0.10 13.96 16.20
N ASN A 193 -0.54 12.91 16.90
CA ASN A 193 -1.02 13.03 18.28
C ASN A 193 0.06 13.45 19.28
N LYS A 194 1.34 13.31 18.93
CA LYS A 194 2.46 13.86 19.70
C LYS A 194 2.24 15.35 20.02
N LYS A 195 1.60 16.11 19.13
CA LYS A 195 1.35 17.55 19.30
C LYS A 195 0.55 17.90 20.57
N TRP A 196 -0.42 17.08 20.95
CA TRP A 196 -1.23 17.32 22.16
C TRP A 196 -0.88 16.39 23.32
N LEU A 197 -0.39 15.18 23.02
CA LEU A 197 0.00 14.23 24.07
C LEU A 197 1.27 14.66 24.82
N GLN A 198 2.18 15.40 24.19
CA GLN A 198 3.38 15.90 24.87
C GLN A 198 3.09 16.97 25.92
N SER A 199 2.02 17.73 25.74
CA SER A 199 1.59 18.77 26.68
C SER A 199 0.54 18.29 27.67
N LEU A 200 0.01 17.07 27.50
CA LEU A 200 -1.05 16.53 28.35
C LEU A 200 -0.46 16.06 29.69
N SER A 201 -0.86 16.72 30.77
CA SER A 201 -0.45 16.26 32.10
C SER A 201 -1.21 15.00 32.51
N ALA A 202 -0.57 14.13 33.29
CA ALA A 202 -1.23 12.97 33.87
C ALA A 202 -2.41 13.36 34.76
N ILE A 203 -2.32 14.52 35.44
CA ILE A 203 -3.40 15.04 36.30
C ILE A 203 -4.62 15.40 35.45
N GLU A 204 -4.44 16.15 34.36
CA GLU A 204 -5.54 16.51 33.45
C GLU A 204 -6.17 15.26 32.81
N LEU A 205 -5.35 14.34 32.31
CA LEU A 205 -5.84 13.10 31.70
C LEU A 205 -6.71 12.31 32.69
N MET A 206 -6.24 12.13 33.93
CA MET A 206 -6.95 11.32 34.93
C MET A 206 -8.18 12.04 35.50
N ARG A 207 -8.08 13.35 35.76
CA ARG A 207 -9.18 14.16 36.30
C ARG A 207 -10.33 14.26 35.30
N ASP A 208 -10.03 14.59 34.04
CA ASP A 208 -11.06 14.91 33.07
C ASP A 208 -11.55 13.66 32.35
N LEU A 209 -10.67 12.98 31.62
CA LEU A 209 -11.05 11.82 30.81
C LEU A 209 -11.17 10.55 31.68
N GLY A 210 -10.20 10.33 32.58
CA GLY A 210 -10.16 9.16 33.45
C GLY A 210 -11.37 9.03 34.38
N SER A 211 -11.97 10.14 34.82
CA SER A 211 -13.18 10.12 35.67
C SER A 211 -14.43 9.57 34.96
N GLY A 212 -14.45 9.62 33.63
CA GLY A 212 -15.51 9.06 32.79
C GLY A 212 -15.30 7.59 32.41
N MET A 213 -14.09 7.06 32.58
CA MET A 213 -13.76 5.70 32.18
C MET A 213 -13.93 4.70 33.34
N ARG A 214 -14.75 3.67 33.12
CA ARG A 214 -15.08 2.68 34.15
C ARG A 214 -14.14 1.48 34.06
N LEU A 215 -13.44 1.20 35.16
CA LEU A 215 -12.46 0.12 35.23
C LEU A 215 -13.07 -1.26 34.89
N GLY A 216 -14.27 -1.56 35.39
CA GLY A 216 -14.94 -2.83 35.10
C GLY A 216 -15.18 -3.07 33.60
N ALA A 217 -15.56 -2.03 32.85
CA ALA A 217 -15.74 -2.12 31.41
C ALA A 217 -14.40 -2.31 30.66
N MET A 218 -13.32 -1.69 31.16
CA MET A 218 -11.99 -1.87 30.58
C MET A 218 -11.44 -3.28 30.82
N LEU A 219 -11.62 -3.83 32.03
CA LEU A 219 -11.22 -5.19 32.41
C LEU A 219 -12.04 -6.27 31.70
N GLY A 220 -13.31 -6.00 31.41
CA GLY A 220 -14.22 -6.94 30.74
C GLY A 220 -13.96 -7.15 29.25
N ARG A 221 -12.98 -6.45 28.65
CA ARG A 221 -12.63 -6.63 27.24
C ARG A 221 -11.90 -7.95 27.02
N ASP A 222 -12.27 -8.69 25.98
CA ASP A 222 -11.69 -10.00 25.67
C ASP A 222 -10.16 -9.97 25.53
N SER A 223 -9.60 -8.93 24.91
CA SER A 223 -8.14 -8.76 24.77
C SER A 223 -7.42 -8.59 26.11
N VAL A 224 -8.05 -7.91 27.06
CA VAL A 224 -7.51 -7.71 28.41
C VAL A 224 -7.68 -8.98 29.22
N LYS A 225 -8.87 -9.57 29.21
CA LYS A 225 -9.21 -10.79 29.93
C LYS A 225 -8.28 -11.94 29.55
N LEU A 226 -8.08 -12.18 28.24
CA LEU A 226 -7.21 -13.25 27.75
C LEU A 226 -5.75 -13.09 28.25
N ARG A 227 -5.20 -11.87 28.23
CA ARG A 227 -3.83 -11.59 28.71
C ARG A 227 -3.70 -11.67 30.23
N MET A 228 -4.75 -11.33 30.96
CA MET A 228 -4.78 -11.49 32.42
C MET A 228 -4.84 -12.97 32.82
N GLU A 229 -5.56 -13.80 32.05
CA GLU A 229 -5.68 -15.24 32.28
C GLU A 229 -4.43 -16.03 31.84
N SER A 230 -3.68 -15.57 30.84
CA SER A 230 -2.52 -16.26 30.26
C SER A 230 -1.20 -16.14 31.05
N GLY A 231 -1.21 -15.53 32.24
CA GLY A 231 -0.10 -15.59 33.21
C GLY A 231 0.93 -14.45 33.18
N GLU A 232 1.27 -13.88 32.02
CA GLU A 232 2.22 -12.74 31.95
C GLU A 232 1.62 -11.40 32.43
N GLY A 233 0.29 -11.33 32.54
CA GLY A 233 -0.43 -10.12 32.93
C GLY A 233 -0.33 -9.01 31.87
N MET A 234 -0.79 -7.81 32.25
CA MET A 234 -0.80 -6.63 31.39
C MET A 234 -0.17 -5.46 32.15
N ALA A 235 0.78 -4.78 31.51
CA ALA A 235 1.39 -3.59 32.10
C ALA A 235 0.38 -2.43 32.16
N ILE A 236 0.49 -1.58 33.19
CA ILE A 236 -0.39 -0.41 33.34
C ILE A 236 -0.35 0.52 32.12
N SER A 237 0.81 0.65 31.46
CA SER A 237 0.96 1.44 30.24
C SER A 237 0.13 0.88 29.09
N GLU A 238 0.16 -0.43 28.87
CA GLU A 238 -0.63 -1.10 27.83
C GLU A 238 -2.13 -1.02 28.15
N PHE A 239 -2.50 -1.26 29.42
CA PHE A 239 -3.87 -1.14 29.90
C PHE A 239 -4.43 0.29 29.74
N SER A 240 -3.57 1.30 29.84
CA SER A 240 -3.94 2.70 29.72
C SER A 240 -4.02 3.20 28.27
N TYR A 241 -3.56 2.43 27.28
CA TYR A 241 -3.58 2.83 25.86
C TYR A 241 -4.94 3.39 25.39
N PRO A 242 -6.11 2.79 25.73
CA PRO A 242 -7.40 3.30 25.31
C PRO A 242 -7.70 4.72 25.80
N LEU A 243 -7.12 5.16 26.93
CA LEU A 243 -7.28 6.53 27.45
C LEU A 243 -6.64 7.54 26.48
N PHE A 244 -5.46 7.24 25.95
CA PHE A 244 -4.75 8.10 25.03
C PHE A 244 -5.43 8.16 23.67
N GLN A 245 -5.88 7.01 23.15
CA GLN A 245 -6.64 6.97 21.90
C GLN A 245 -7.99 7.69 22.02
N ALA A 246 -8.65 7.60 23.17
CA ALA A 246 -9.86 8.36 23.46
C ALA A 246 -9.59 9.88 23.53
N TYR A 247 -8.46 10.27 24.14
CA TYR A 247 -8.05 11.67 24.18
C TYR A 247 -7.74 12.23 22.79
N ASP A 248 -7.14 11.43 21.90
CA ASP A 248 -6.94 11.80 20.50
C ASP A 248 -8.26 12.17 19.83
N TRP A 249 -9.30 11.36 20.02
CA TRP A 249 -10.63 11.65 19.48
C TRP A 249 -11.22 12.91 20.10
N TRP A 250 -11.12 13.10 21.43
CA TRP A 250 -11.58 14.33 22.07
C TRP A 250 -10.91 15.58 21.49
N SER A 251 -9.58 15.54 21.32
CA SER A 251 -8.83 16.64 20.71
C SER A 251 -9.33 16.95 19.30
N MET A 252 -9.57 15.92 18.48
CA MET A 252 -10.04 16.09 17.11
C MET A 252 -11.52 16.49 17.01
N TYR A 253 -12.35 16.01 17.91
CA TYR A 253 -13.75 16.38 18.04
C TYR A 253 -13.86 17.87 18.37
N ARG A 254 -13.15 18.32 19.41
CA ARG A 254 -13.17 19.71 19.88
C ARG A 254 -12.63 20.69 18.84
N ASN A 255 -11.52 20.36 18.19
CA ASN A 255 -10.80 21.31 17.34
C ASN A 255 -11.20 21.24 15.86
N GLN A 256 -11.62 20.07 15.36
CA GLN A 256 -11.94 19.88 13.94
C GLN A 256 -13.30 19.22 13.68
N GLY A 257 -14.15 19.00 14.69
CA GLY A 257 -15.49 18.46 14.51
C GLY A 257 -15.52 17.01 14.01
N VAL A 258 -14.50 16.21 14.37
CA VAL A 258 -14.41 14.79 13.98
C VAL A 258 -15.39 13.95 14.79
N GLN A 259 -16.43 13.44 14.13
CA GLN A 259 -17.52 12.68 14.76
C GLN A 259 -17.48 11.17 14.46
N LEU A 260 -16.72 10.73 13.46
CA LEU A 260 -16.64 9.32 13.07
C LEU A 260 -15.21 8.79 13.15
N GLN A 261 -15.01 7.70 13.89
CA GLN A 261 -13.78 6.91 13.85
C GLN A 261 -13.98 5.68 12.95
N ILE A 262 -13.08 5.48 11.99
CA ILE A 262 -12.97 4.25 11.21
C ILE A 262 -11.74 3.46 11.69
N GLY A 263 -11.90 2.16 11.92
CA GLY A 263 -10.80 1.28 12.34
C GLY A 263 -10.96 -0.15 11.82
N GLY A 264 -9.94 -0.99 12.03
CA GLY A 264 -10.08 -2.43 11.83
C GLY A 264 -11.02 -3.05 12.87
N SER A 265 -11.56 -4.24 12.62
CA SER A 265 -12.48 -4.87 13.57
C SER A 265 -11.88 -5.21 14.93
N ASP A 266 -10.56 -5.29 15.04
CA ASP A 266 -9.80 -5.40 16.28
C ASP A 266 -9.83 -4.12 17.13
N GLN A 267 -10.20 -2.98 16.54
CA GLN A 267 -10.29 -1.68 17.22
C GLN A 267 -11.67 -1.37 17.79
N TYR A 268 -12.67 -2.25 17.62
CA TYR A 268 -14.05 -1.99 18.04
C TYR A 268 -14.16 -1.56 19.52
N GLY A 269 -13.48 -2.28 20.42
CA GLY A 269 -13.48 -1.95 21.84
C GLY A 269 -12.93 -0.56 22.15
N ASN A 270 -11.86 -0.15 21.46
CA ASN A 270 -11.27 1.17 21.63
C ASN A 270 -12.15 2.29 21.07
N ILE A 271 -12.80 2.05 19.93
CA ILE A 271 -13.77 2.98 19.34
C ILE A 271 -14.93 3.24 20.33
N ILE A 272 -15.50 2.19 20.92
CA ILE A 272 -16.59 2.33 21.91
C ILE A 272 -16.14 3.14 23.13
N ALA A 273 -14.93 2.91 23.65
CA ALA A 273 -14.41 3.71 24.75
C ALA A 273 -14.16 5.16 24.35
N GLY A 274 -13.65 5.40 23.14
CA GLY A 274 -13.48 6.74 22.59
C GLY A 274 -14.81 7.50 22.52
N MET A 275 -15.88 6.85 22.06
CA MET A 275 -17.22 7.44 22.03
C MET A 275 -17.70 7.85 23.43
N GLY A 276 -17.60 6.94 24.40
CA GLY A 276 -17.97 7.22 25.79
C GLY A 276 -17.13 8.33 26.43
N ALA A 277 -15.83 8.36 26.14
CA ALA A 277 -14.92 9.38 26.64
C ALA A 277 -15.24 10.76 26.02
N VAL A 278 -15.49 10.85 24.71
CA VAL A 278 -15.88 12.12 24.08
C VAL A 278 -17.21 12.60 24.65
N SER A 279 -18.19 11.72 24.81
CA SER A 279 -19.47 12.05 25.45
C SER A 279 -19.27 12.62 26.86
N HIS A 280 -18.43 11.97 27.68
CA HIS A 280 -18.08 12.45 29.02
C HIS A 280 -17.36 13.80 29.01
N MET A 281 -16.38 13.97 28.13
CA MET A 281 -15.61 15.21 28.01
C MET A 281 -16.48 16.39 27.57
N ARG A 282 -17.50 16.17 26.73
CA ARG A 282 -18.49 17.21 26.38
C ARG A 282 -19.29 17.71 27.59
N LYS A 283 -19.48 16.89 28.64
CA LYS A 283 -20.15 17.31 29.88
C LYS A 283 -19.28 18.26 30.70
N ILE A 284 -17.98 17.97 30.75
CA ILE A 284 -17.00 18.77 31.49
C ILE A 284 -16.67 20.06 30.74
N TYR A 285 -16.60 19.98 29.41
CA TYR A 285 -16.27 21.08 28.52
C TYR A 285 -17.42 21.32 27.53
N PRO A 286 -18.49 22.02 27.96
CA PRO A 286 -19.60 22.37 27.09
C PRO A 286 -19.12 23.10 25.84
N MET A 287 -19.76 22.80 24.70
CA MET A 287 -19.46 23.40 23.41
C MET A 287 -20.65 24.24 22.93
N GLU A 288 -20.37 25.37 22.28
CA GLU A 288 -21.38 26.21 21.63
C GLU A 288 -21.72 25.62 20.25
N ASP A 289 -22.37 24.45 20.24
CA ASP A 289 -22.70 23.71 19.02
C ASP A 289 -24.21 23.70 18.69
N GLY A 290 -25.02 24.44 19.47
CA GLY A 290 -26.46 24.61 19.26
C GLY A 290 -27.26 23.33 19.51
N ALA A 291 -26.69 22.32 20.16
CA ALA A 291 -27.37 21.07 20.46
C ALA A 291 -28.51 21.25 21.48
N GLU A 292 -29.62 20.54 21.26
CA GLU A 292 -30.77 20.53 22.17
C GLU A 292 -30.58 19.60 23.38
N GLY A 293 -29.42 18.94 23.48
CA GLY A 293 -29.07 18.05 24.59
C GLY A 293 -27.92 17.11 24.25
N GLU A 294 -27.53 16.28 25.22
CA GLU A 294 -26.45 15.29 25.04
C GLU A 294 -26.82 14.15 24.07
N GLU A 295 -28.11 13.82 23.97
CA GLU A 295 -28.64 12.75 23.11
C GLU A 295 -28.89 13.21 21.66
N ASP A 296 -28.59 14.47 21.35
CA ASP A 296 -28.77 14.99 20.00
C ASP A 296 -27.83 14.25 19.01
N PRO A 297 -28.36 13.53 18.02
CA PRO A 297 -27.55 12.74 17.10
C PRO A 297 -26.60 13.59 16.26
N ARG A 298 -26.85 14.91 16.13
CA ARG A 298 -26.00 15.87 15.40
C ARG A 298 -24.64 16.10 16.05
N VAL A 299 -24.51 15.81 17.35
CA VAL A 299 -23.29 16.03 18.16
C VAL A 299 -22.78 14.74 18.82
N ALA A 300 -23.47 13.62 18.61
CA ALA A 300 -22.97 12.31 18.98
C ALA A 300 -21.74 11.90 18.14
N THR A 301 -20.97 10.97 18.70
CA THR A 301 -19.87 10.29 17.99
C THR A 301 -20.29 8.90 17.54
N TYR A 302 -19.65 8.41 16.48
CA TYR A 302 -19.98 7.14 15.85
C TYR A 302 -18.71 6.39 15.50
N GLY A 303 -18.83 5.07 15.40
CA GLY A 303 -17.75 4.18 15.05
C GLY A 303 -18.11 3.29 13.86
N LEU A 304 -17.13 3.00 13.01
CA LEU A 304 -17.27 2.05 11.91
C LEU A 304 -16.03 1.15 11.86
N THR A 305 -16.24 -0.16 11.89
CA THR A 305 -15.14 -1.12 11.74
C THR A 305 -15.12 -1.72 10.35
N THR A 306 -13.92 -1.92 9.82
CA THR A 306 -13.70 -2.69 8.59
C THR A 306 -13.43 -4.15 8.90
N PRO A 307 -13.84 -5.09 8.02
CA PRO A 307 -13.62 -6.51 8.25
C PRO A 307 -12.13 -6.86 8.23
N LEU A 308 -11.74 -7.96 8.88
CA LEU A 308 -10.40 -8.50 8.69
C LEU A 308 -10.28 -8.99 7.25
N LEU A 309 -9.19 -8.60 6.59
CA LEU A 309 -8.92 -9.07 5.24
C LEU A 309 -8.55 -10.56 5.30
N THR A 310 -9.43 -11.41 4.76
CA THR A 310 -9.21 -12.84 4.59
C THR A 310 -9.24 -13.21 3.11
N THR A 311 -8.61 -14.33 2.75
CA THR A 311 -8.80 -15.00 1.45
C THR A 311 -10.13 -15.77 1.44
N ALA A 312 -10.58 -16.25 0.28
CA ALA A 312 -11.73 -17.16 0.18
C ALA A 312 -11.55 -18.46 0.98
N SER A 313 -10.30 -18.89 1.25
CA SER A 313 -9.97 -20.03 2.12
C SER A 313 -10.06 -19.70 3.62
N GLY A 314 -10.35 -18.45 4.00
CA GLY A 314 -10.43 -18.01 5.39
C GLY A 314 -9.08 -17.64 6.01
N GLU A 315 -7.97 -17.74 5.26
CA GLU A 315 -6.65 -17.35 5.75
C GLU A 315 -6.57 -15.82 5.88
N LYS A 316 -5.98 -15.33 6.98
CA LYS A 316 -5.71 -13.90 7.14
C LYS A 316 -4.73 -13.45 6.06
N PHE A 317 -5.10 -12.38 5.37
CA PHE A 317 -4.28 -11.80 4.32
C PHE A 317 -2.93 -11.36 4.88
N GLY A 318 -1.84 -11.85 4.28
CA GLY A 318 -0.47 -11.62 4.75
C GLY A 318 0.09 -12.69 5.71
N LYS A 319 -0.71 -13.70 6.12
CA LYS A 319 -0.18 -14.86 6.86
C LYS A 319 0.19 -16.06 5.98
N SER A 320 -0.40 -16.18 4.78
CA SER A 320 -0.26 -17.35 3.90
C SER A 320 1.12 -17.50 3.23
N ALA A 321 2.11 -16.68 3.57
CA ALA A 321 3.50 -16.86 3.17
C ALA A 321 4.53 -16.29 4.17
N GLY A 322 4.14 -15.98 5.41
CA GLY A 322 5.05 -15.38 6.41
C GLY A 322 5.47 -13.93 6.16
N ASN A 323 5.05 -13.29 5.06
CA ASN A 323 5.50 -11.95 4.66
C ASN A 323 4.36 -10.92 4.59
N ALA A 324 4.57 -9.78 5.26
CA ALA A 324 3.71 -8.60 5.10
C ALA A 324 3.86 -8.01 3.69
N VAL A 325 2.74 -7.64 3.08
CA VAL A 325 2.70 -6.97 1.76
C VAL A 325 2.87 -5.46 1.98
N TRP A 326 4.11 -4.99 2.01
CA TRP A 326 4.45 -3.59 2.27
C TRP A 326 4.02 -2.67 1.12
N LEU A 327 3.68 -1.42 1.45
CA LEU A 327 3.33 -0.37 0.48
C LEU A 327 4.51 0.54 0.13
N ASP A 328 5.66 0.38 0.77
CA ASP A 328 6.87 1.14 0.49
C ASP A 328 7.69 0.44 -0.60
N GLY A 329 7.99 1.18 -1.67
CA GLY A 329 8.71 0.67 -2.84
C GLY A 329 10.15 0.20 -2.58
N GLN A 330 10.75 0.57 -1.45
CA GLN A 330 12.07 0.08 -1.02
C GLN A 330 11.97 -1.25 -0.26
N MET A 331 10.81 -1.56 0.32
CA MET A 331 10.54 -2.82 1.03
C MET A 331 9.86 -3.86 0.14
N LEU A 332 8.99 -3.43 -0.77
CA LEU A 332 8.37 -4.25 -1.79
C LEU A 332 8.29 -3.44 -3.08
N ASN A 333 9.09 -3.78 -4.08
CA ASN A 333 9.15 -3.00 -5.31
C ASN A 333 7.82 -3.08 -6.11
N SER A 334 7.63 -2.16 -7.04
CA SER A 334 6.40 -2.06 -7.85
C SER A 334 6.08 -3.33 -8.66
N PHE A 335 7.11 -4.04 -9.13
CA PHE A 335 6.91 -5.26 -9.91
C PHE A 335 6.40 -6.40 -9.04
N ASP A 336 6.99 -6.59 -7.86
CA ASP A 336 6.58 -7.65 -6.92
C ASP A 336 5.21 -7.36 -6.32
N LEU A 337 4.91 -6.10 -6.00
CA LEU A 337 3.57 -5.69 -5.58
C LEU A 337 2.54 -5.97 -6.70
N TYR A 338 2.89 -5.67 -7.95
CA TYR A 338 2.06 -6.01 -9.11
C TYR A 338 1.85 -7.52 -9.23
N GLN A 339 2.91 -8.33 -9.17
CA GLN A 339 2.83 -9.79 -9.27
C GLN A 339 2.01 -10.40 -8.12
N TYR A 340 2.13 -9.84 -6.91
CA TYR A 340 1.36 -10.28 -5.76
C TYR A 340 -0.14 -10.19 -6.05
N PHE A 341 -0.64 -9.03 -6.48
CA PHE A 341 -2.07 -8.84 -6.77
C PHE A 341 -2.50 -9.48 -8.08
N LEU A 342 -1.59 -9.65 -9.05
CA LEU A 342 -1.89 -10.39 -10.26
C LEU A 342 -2.22 -11.86 -9.97
N ARG A 343 -1.63 -12.43 -8.93
CA ARG A 343 -1.87 -13.82 -8.49
C ARG A 343 -3.19 -14.01 -7.73
N THR A 344 -3.94 -12.95 -7.45
CA THR A 344 -5.25 -13.03 -6.77
C THR A 344 -6.17 -14.07 -7.43
N ALA A 345 -6.76 -14.93 -6.60
CA ALA A 345 -7.70 -15.95 -7.04
C ALA A 345 -8.95 -15.33 -7.70
N ASP A 346 -9.54 -16.03 -8.67
CA ASP A 346 -10.74 -15.53 -9.37
C ASP A 346 -11.91 -15.29 -8.40
N ALA A 347 -12.03 -16.10 -7.34
CA ALA A 347 -13.06 -15.94 -6.31
C ALA A 347 -12.90 -14.66 -5.46
N ASP A 348 -11.69 -14.10 -5.40
CA ASP A 348 -11.37 -12.94 -4.55
C ASP A 348 -11.25 -11.62 -5.33
N VAL A 349 -11.02 -11.68 -6.65
CA VAL A 349 -10.64 -10.49 -7.43
C VAL A 349 -11.73 -9.42 -7.46
N GLU A 350 -13.01 -9.79 -7.57
CA GLU A 350 -14.11 -8.83 -7.56
C GLU A 350 -14.17 -8.08 -6.23
N ARG A 351 -14.08 -8.82 -5.12
CA ARG A 351 -14.07 -8.24 -3.77
C ARG A 351 -12.87 -7.30 -3.62
N TYR A 352 -11.68 -7.68 -4.07
CA TYR A 352 -10.50 -6.81 -3.98
C TYR A 352 -10.59 -5.58 -4.89
N LEU A 353 -11.24 -5.67 -6.05
CA LEU A 353 -11.54 -4.50 -6.87
C LEU A 353 -12.43 -3.52 -6.10
N LYS A 354 -13.46 -4.00 -5.38
CA LYS A 354 -14.33 -3.16 -4.54
C LYS A 354 -13.58 -2.52 -3.37
N LEU A 355 -12.67 -3.25 -2.72
CA LEU A 355 -11.96 -2.79 -1.52
C LEU A 355 -10.76 -1.87 -1.81
N PHE A 356 -10.01 -2.10 -2.89
CA PHE A 356 -8.70 -1.48 -3.11
C PHE A 356 -8.61 -0.56 -4.33
N THR A 357 -9.71 -0.29 -5.01
CA THR A 357 -9.72 0.61 -6.17
C THR A 357 -10.78 1.69 -6.01
N PHE A 358 -10.68 2.73 -6.84
CA PHE A 358 -11.70 3.77 -6.98
C PHE A 358 -12.59 3.55 -8.20
N LEU A 359 -12.68 2.32 -8.71
CA LEU A 359 -13.57 1.99 -9.82
C LEU A 359 -15.04 2.10 -9.39
N PRO A 360 -15.92 2.66 -10.24
CA PRO A 360 -17.36 2.56 -10.06
C PRO A 360 -17.81 1.10 -10.01
N LEU A 361 -18.84 0.79 -9.22
CA LEU A 361 -19.34 -0.57 -9.05
C LEU A 361 -19.84 -1.17 -10.37
N ASP A 362 -20.51 -0.38 -11.21
CA ASP A 362 -20.93 -0.80 -12.55
C ASP A 362 -19.75 -1.14 -13.46
N SER A 363 -18.65 -0.39 -13.36
CA SER A 363 -17.41 -0.67 -14.09
C SER A 363 -16.77 -1.98 -13.63
N ILE A 364 -16.84 -2.29 -12.32
CA ILE A 364 -16.40 -3.57 -11.78
C ILE A 364 -17.28 -4.70 -12.30
N ALA A 365 -18.61 -4.54 -12.30
CA ALA A 365 -19.54 -5.55 -12.81
C ALA A 365 -19.28 -5.85 -14.30
N LEU A 366 -19.09 -4.81 -15.13
CA LEU A 366 -18.74 -4.95 -16.54
C LEU A 366 -17.39 -5.65 -16.73
N LEU A 367 -16.39 -5.31 -15.91
CA LEU A 367 -15.07 -5.93 -15.94
C LEU A 367 -15.15 -7.42 -15.59
N MET A 368 -15.92 -7.79 -14.57
CA MET A 368 -16.12 -9.18 -14.18
C MET A 368 -16.88 -9.97 -15.24
N ALA A 369 -17.88 -9.37 -15.89
CA ALA A 369 -18.56 -9.99 -17.03
C ALA A 369 -17.60 -10.28 -18.21
N ARG A 370 -16.65 -9.38 -18.48
CA ARG A 370 -15.60 -9.60 -19.50
C ARG A 370 -14.59 -10.66 -19.06
N GLN A 371 -14.17 -10.66 -17.79
CA GLN A 371 -13.28 -11.67 -17.23
C GLN A 371 -13.90 -13.07 -17.34
N ALA A 372 -15.20 -13.21 -17.11
CA ALA A 372 -15.91 -14.48 -17.20
C ALA A 372 -15.92 -15.08 -18.62
N GLN A 373 -15.80 -14.26 -19.67
CA GLN A 373 -15.72 -14.74 -21.05
C GLN A 373 -14.39 -15.44 -21.35
N ASP A 374 -13.30 -15.00 -20.71
CA ASP A 374 -11.98 -15.59 -20.87
C ASP A 374 -11.13 -15.40 -19.60
N PRO A 375 -11.34 -16.25 -18.57
CA PRO A 375 -10.65 -16.12 -17.29
C PRO A 375 -9.13 -16.22 -17.41
N SER A 376 -8.64 -16.93 -18.44
CA SER A 376 -7.21 -17.17 -18.69
C SER A 376 -6.43 -15.88 -18.93
N LYS A 377 -7.10 -14.82 -19.42
CA LYS A 377 -6.49 -13.50 -19.64
C LYS A 377 -6.25 -12.70 -18.36
N ARG A 378 -6.86 -13.08 -17.24
CA ARG A 378 -6.72 -12.43 -15.92
C ARG A 378 -6.88 -10.90 -15.96
N LEU A 379 -7.80 -10.41 -16.79
CA LEU A 379 -8.02 -8.99 -17.03
C LEU A 379 -8.33 -8.23 -15.73
N ALA A 380 -9.20 -8.81 -14.90
CA ALA A 380 -9.58 -8.23 -13.61
C ALA A 380 -8.37 -8.09 -12.66
N GLN A 381 -7.52 -9.12 -12.61
CA GLN A 381 -6.32 -9.11 -11.76
C GLN A 381 -5.27 -8.12 -12.26
N HIS A 382 -5.10 -7.98 -13.58
CA HIS A 382 -4.21 -6.96 -14.15
C HIS A 382 -4.64 -5.54 -13.79
N ILE A 383 -5.95 -5.27 -13.81
CA ILE A 383 -6.50 -3.98 -13.40
C ILE A 383 -6.30 -3.77 -11.90
N LEU A 384 -6.65 -4.76 -11.07
CA LEU A 384 -6.43 -4.70 -9.62
C LEU A 384 -4.97 -4.38 -9.28
N ALA A 385 -4.03 -5.15 -9.86
CA ALA A 385 -2.60 -4.97 -9.63
C ALA A 385 -2.12 -3.58 -10.05
N ARG A 386 -2.59 -3.07 -11.20
CA ARG A 386 -2.27 -1.71 -11.64
C ARG A 386 -2.77 -0.66 -10.66
N GLU A 387 -4.06 -0.70 -10.30
CA GLU A 387 -4.66 0.33 -9.45
C GLU A 387 -3.99 0.39 -8.08
N ILE A 388 -3.59 -0.76 -7.51
CA ILE A 388 -2.90 -0.80 -6.22
C ILE A 388 -1.47 -0.26 -6.30
N VAL A 389 -0.71 -0.61 -7.35
CA VAL A 389 0.64 -0.05 -7.54
C VAL A 389 0.55 1.45 -7.82
N GLU A 390 -0.47 1.90 -8.54
CA GLU A 390 -0.70 3.33 -8.78
C GLU A 390 -1.04 4.07 -7.49
N LEU A 391 -1.85 3.46 -6.62
CA LEU A 391 -2.16 4.00 -5.29
C LEU A 391 -0.92 4.06 -4.39
N ALA A 392 -0.11 3.00 -4.34
CA ALA A 392 1.05 2.92 -3.46
C ALA A 392 2.25 3.73 -3.98
N HIS A 393 2.61 3.52 -5.25
CA HIS A 393 3.87 3.99 -5.83
C HIS A 393 3.71 5.08 -6.90
N GLY A 394 2.49 5.30 -7.40
CA GLY A 394 2.17 6.31 -8.41
C GLY A 394 2.06 5.74 -9.83
N ALA A 395 1.46 6.52 -10.74
CA ALA A 395 1.12 6.09 -12.10
C ALA A 395 2.33 5.65 -12.94
N ALA A 396 3.45 6.37 -12.85
CA ALA A 396 4.68 6.03 -13.59
C ALA A 396 5.22 4.65 -13.17
N ALA A 397 5.25 4.38 -11.86
CA ALA A 397 5.69 3.11 -11.31
C ALA A 397 4.76 1.94 -11.69
N ALA A 398 3.44 2.18 -11.71
CA ALA A 398 2.45 1.20 -12.17
C ALA A 398 2.64 0.87 -13.66
N GLN A 399 2.88 1.88 -14.50
CA GLN A 399 3.13 1.68 -15.92
C GLN A 399 4.43 0.88 -16.16
N GLN A 400 5.49 1.19 -15.42
CA GLN A 400 6.74 0.42 -15.47
C GLN A 400 6.53 -1.04 -15.06
N ALA A 401 5.76 -1.31 -14.00
CA ALA A 401 5.46 -2.67 -13.56
C ALA A 401 4.66 -3.46 -14.62
N ILE A 402 3.70 -2.82 -15.30
CA ILE A 402 2.96 -3.42 -16.41
C ILE A 402 3.89 -3.76 -17.57
N THR A 403 4.74 -2.81 -17.98
CA THR A 403 5.70 -3.03 -19.07
C THR A 403 6.66 -4.17 -18.71
N ALA A 404 7.23 -4.16 -17.51
CA ALA A 404 8.10 -5.23 -17.03
C ALA A 404 7.40 -6.60 -17.03
N HIS A 405 6.12 -6.67 -16.63
CA HIS A 405 5.34 -7.90 -16.71
C HIS A 405 5.11 -8.37 -18.16
N LYS A 406 4.74 -7.45 -19.06
CA LYS A 406 4.59 -7.77 -20.49
C LYS A 406 5.90 -8.24 -21.12
N ASP A 407 7.02 -7.63 -20.74
CA ASP A 407 8.33 -8.03 -21.25
C ASP A 407 8.77 -9.38 -20.70
N ALA A 408 8.43 -9.69 -19.44
CA ALA A 408 8.75 -10.96 -18.81
C ALA A 408 7.88 -12.13 -19.31
N PHE A 409 6.61 -11.88 -19.66
CA PHE A 409 5.62 -12.96 -19.91
C PHE A 409 4.85 -12.85 -21.23
N GLY A 410 4.99 -11.77 -21.99
CA GLY A 410 4.24 -11.50 -23.23
C GLY A 410 4.75 -12.24 -24.46
N GLN A 411 5.90 -12.91 -24.38
CA GLN A 411 6.43 -13.73 -25.47
C GLN A 411 6.80 -15.10 -24.89
N GLY A 412 5.91 -16.09 -25.07
CA GLY A 412 6.05 -17.40 -24.45
C GLY A 412 7.44 -18.00 -24.62
N ALA A 413 8.06 -18.45 -23.52
CA ALA A 413 9.25 -19.32 -23.38
C ALA A 413 10.49 -19.15 -24.31
N HIS A 414 10.52 -18.21 -25.26
CA HIS A 414 11.49 -18.14 -26.35
C HIS A 414 12.35 -16.88 -26.35
N THR A 415 12.04 -15.89 -25.50
CA THR A 415 12.85 -14.69 -25.31
C THR A 415 13.15 -14.45 -23.82
N PHE A 416 14.19 -13.69 -23.54
CA PHE A 416 14.62 -13.30 -22.19
C PHE A 416 14.81 -11.78 -22.13
N SER A 417 14.23 -11.15 -21.12
CA SER A 417 14.22 -9.69 -20.99
C SER A 417 15.57 -9.17 -20.46
N LEU A 418 16.23 -8.30 -21.23
CA LEU A 418 17.42 -7.56 -20.78
C LEU A 418 17.15 -6.72 -19.52
N LEU A 419 15.93 -6.21 -19.36
CA LEU A 419 15.58 -5.38 -18.22
C LEU A 419 15.46 -6.23 -16.95
N SER A 420 14.86 -7.41 -17.03
CA SER A 420 14.84 -8.38 -15.93
C SER A 420 16.25 -8.77 -15.51
N LEU A 421 17.15 -9.01 -16.47
CA LEU A 421 18.57 -9.27 -16.20
C LEU A 421 19.23 -8.13 -15.44
N ARG A 422 19.09 -6.90 -15.95
CA ARG A 422 19.69 -5.71 -15.36
C ARG A 422 19.17 -5.45 -13.97
N ASN A 423 17.88 -5.65 -13.72
CA ASN A 423 17.28 -5.53 -12.39
C ASN A 423 17.83 -6.58 -11.42
N SER A 424 17.90 -7.86 -11.83
CA SER A 424 18.46 -8.92 -10.98
C SER A 424 19.95 -8.68 -10.67
N ILE A 425 20.74 -8.23 -11.66
CA ILE A 425 22.15 -7.88 -11.45
C ILE A 425 22.29 -6.64 -10.56
N ALA A 426 21.44 -5.62 -10.73
CA ALA A 426 21.42 -4.40 -9.93
C ALA A 426 21.08 -4.68 -8.47
N GLU A 427 20.06 -5.50 -8.20
CA GLU A 427 19.69 -5.97 -6.86
C GLU A 427 20.85 -6.72 -6.20
N HIS A 428 21.52 -7.61 -6.93
CA HIS A 428 22.67 -8.37 -6.42
C HIS A 428 23.96 -7.54 -6.27
N LYS A 429 24.13 -6.46 -7.03
CA LYS A 429 25.20 -5.47 -6.83
C LYS A 429 24.86 -4.42 -5.74
N GLY A 430 23.68 -4.46 -5.12
CA GLY A 430 23.19 -3.41 -4.23
C GLY A 430 23.01 -2.04 -4.92
N THR A 431 23.01 -2.03 -6.26
CA THR A 431 23.03 -0.83 -7.10
C THR A 431 21.70 -0.67 -7.82
N VAL A 432 20.66 -0.28 -7.09
CA VAL A 432 19.60 0.54 -7.69
C VAL A 432 20.25 1.90 -8.01
N VAL A 433 20.59 2.12 -9.28
CA VAL A 433 21.25 3.34 -9.78
C VAL A 433 20.20 4.38 -10.19
N ALA A 434 20.57 5.65 -9.97
CA ALA A 434 19.97 6.89 -10.48
C ALA A 434 19.08 7.70 -9.52
N ALA A 435 19.46 7.79 -8.24
CA ALA A 435 19.21 8.98 -7.39
C ALA A 435 20.21 9.10 -6.22
N LYS A 436 21.39 8.46 -6.30
CA LYS A 436 22.25 8.20 -5.12
C LYS A 436 23.36 9.22 -4.86
N GLU A 437 23.57 10.21 -5.73
CA GLU A 437 24.46 11.33 -5.42
C GLU A 437 23.64 12.47 -4.80
N GLY A 438 23.49 12.44 -3.47
CA GLY A 438 22.84 13.52 -2.71
C GLY A 438 22.02 13.10 -1.49
N MET A 439 21.78 11.80 -1.25
CA MET A 439 21.00 11.36 -0.08
C MET A 439 21.70 11.71 1.23
N GLY A 440 20.98 12.39 2.13
CA GLY A 440 21.46 12.73 3.46
C GLY A 440 21.78 11.47 4.27
N LYS A 441 22.65 11.60 5.27
CA LYS A 441 23.05 10.50 6.18
C LYS A 441 21.83 9.74 6.73
N MET A 442 20.80 10.48 7.14
CA MET A 442 19.56 9.93 7.69
C MET A 442 18.76 9.08 6.69
N ASP A 443 18.75 9.44 5.41
CA ASP A 443 18.02 8.68 4.38
C ASP A 443 18.70 7.35 4.06
N LYS A 444 20.05 7.31 4.14
CA LYS A 444 20.82 6.08 3.99
C LYS A 444 20.57 5.12 5.15
N GLU A 445 20.59 5.64 6.38
CA GLU A 445 20.27 4.86 7.59
C GLU A 445 18.84 4.30 7.52
N LEU A 446 17.87 5.10 7.07
CA LEU A 446 16.48 4.65 6.90
C LEU A 446 16.35 3.56 5.85
N PHE A 447 17.08 3.66 4.74
CA PHE A 447 17.09 2.64 3.70
C PHE A 447 17.62 1.29 4.21
N GLU A 448 18.77 1.29 4.89
CA GLU A 448 19.34 0.07 5.45
C GLU A 448 18.44 -0.52 6.53
N TYR A 449 17.85 0.32 7.39
CA TYR A 449 16.87 -0.12 8.37
C TYR A 449 15.64 -0.80 7.73
N LYS A 450 15.06 -0.18 6.69
CA LYS A 450 13.93 -0.77 5.92
C LYS A 450 14.27 -2.13 5.34
N LYS A 451 15.46 -2.24 4.74
CA LYS A 451 15.95 -3.49 4.14
C LYS A 451 16.12 -4.59 5.19
N ALA A 452 16.76 -4.27 6.32
CA ALA A 452 16.93 -5.20 7.44
C ALA A 452 15.59 -5.64 8.05
N TYR A 453 14.63 -4.70 8.18
CA TYR A 453 13.30 -4.99 8.71
C TYR A 453 12.49 -5.90 7.78
N ALA A 454 12.51 -5.63 6.47
CA ALA A 454 11.83 -6.47 5.49
C ALA A 454 12.38 -7.92 5.53
N ALA A 455 13.71 -8.06 5.61
CA ALA A 455 14.36 -9.37 5.70
C ALA A 455 14.02 -10.12 7.00
N SER A 456 14.03 -9.46 8.16
CA SER A 456 13.74 -10.10 9.45
C SER A 456 12.25 -10.44 9.65
N SER A 457 11.35 -9.64 9.07
CA SER A 457 9.91 -9.89 9.10
C SER A 457 9.52 -11.19 8.37
N THR A 458 10.40 -11.70 7.49
CA THR A 458 10.23 -12.99 6.79
C THR A 458 10.52 -14.20 7.69
N THR A 459 11.24 -14.01 8.80
CA THR A 459 11.72 -15.10 9.66
C THR A 459 10.93 -15.23 10.98
N GLN A 460 10.13 -14.23 11.35
CA GLN A 460 9.52 -14.11 12.70
C GLN A 460 8.15 -14.80 12.89
N SER A 461 7.70 -15.71 12.01
CA SER A 461 6.38 -16.34 12.14
C SER A 461 6.35 -17.87 12.26
N VAL A 462 7.47 -18.52 12.62
CA VAL A 462 7.48 -19.97 12.87
C VAL A 462 8.06 -20.29 14.25
N SER A 463 7.16 -20.56 15.20
CA SER A 463 7.46 -21.29 16.43
C SER A 463 6.69 -22.62 16.40
N ASP A 464 7.48 -23.68 16.45
CA ASP A 464 7.18 -25.11 16.63
C ASP A 464 6.65 -25.98 15.47
N THR A 465 7.44 -27.05 15.26
CA THR A 465 7.26 -28.25 14.43
C THR A 465 7.19 -28.04 12.91
N THR A 466 8.33 -28.05 12.24
CA THR A 466 8.96 -29.25 11.63
C THR A 466 10.23 -28.78 10.93
N SER A 467 11.38 -29.23 11.40
CA SER A 467 12.67 -29.07 10.73
C SER A 467 12.66 -29.75 9.37
N GLU A 468 13.39 -29.16 8.42
CA GLU A 468 13.62 -29.61 7.03
C GLU A 468 12.55 -29.22 6.00
N GLN A 469 12.63 -27.99 5.48
CA GLN A 469 12.45 -27.69 4.03
C GLN A 469 12.57 -26.20 3.64
N GLN A 470 12.84 -25.27 4.56
CA GLN A 470 13.00 -23.84 4.22
C GLN A 470 14.48 -23.40 4.22
N LYS A 471 15.21 -23.82 3.18
CA LYS A 471 16.36 -23.08 2.64
C LYS A 471 16.05 -22.87 1.16
N ASN A 472 15.65 -21.66 0.75
CA ASN A 472 15.83 -21.10 -0.60
C ASN A 472 14.91 -19.90 -0.84
N VAL A 473 15.40 -18.67 -0.58
CA VAL A 473 14.84 -17.45 -1.21
C VAL A 473 15.92 -16.44 -1.63
N ASN A 474 17.21 -16.61 -1.30
CA ASN A 474 18.28 -15.67 -1.70
C ASN A 474 19.27 -16.17 -2.76
N GLU A 475 19.06 -17.34 -3.35
CA GLU A 475 19.96 -17.91 -4.37
C GLU A 475 19.30 -17.91 -5.75
N ASN A 476 19.45 -16.83 -6.52
CA ASN A 476 19.12 -16.86 -7.96
C ASN A 476 20.24 -16.31 -8.86
N ILE A 477 21.38 -15.89 -8.29
CA ILE A 477 22.55 -15.46 -9.08
C ILE A 477 23.79 -16.20 -8.59
N VAL A 478 24.38 -16.99 -9.48
CA VAL A 478 25.66 -17.67 -9.26
C VAL A 478 26.78 -16.75 -9.75
N THR A 479 27.85 -16.57 -8.98
CA THR A 479 29.02 -15.81 -9.44
C THR A 479 30.08 -16.77 -9.98
N LEU A 480 30.58 -16.53 -11.19
CA LEU A 480 31.59 -17.33 -11.86
C LEU A 480 32.85 -16.47 -12.16
N PRO A 481 34.06 -17.03 -12.04
CA PRO A 481 35.28 -16.36 -12.45
C PRO A 481 35.37 -16.25 -13.98
N LEU A 482 35.96 -15.16 -14.47
CA LEU A 482 36.14 -14.92 -15.90
C LEU A 482 37.06 -15.97 -16.53
N SER A 483 38.07 -16.46 -15.80
CA SER A 483 38.96 -17.53 -16.28
C SER A 483 38.22 -18.83 -16.64
N MET A 484 37.03 -19.04 -16.08
CA MET A 484 36.22 -20.22 -16.34
C MET A 484 35.59 -20.25 -17.74
N LEU A 485 35.51 -19.10 -18.42
CA LEU A 485 34.94 -18.97 -19.76
C LEU A 485 36.03 -19.25 -20.81
N GLN A 486 36.32 -20.54 -21.02
CA GLN A 486 37.20 -21.02 -22.10
C GLN A 486 36.38 -21.67 -23.22
N PRO A 487 36.88 -21.75 -24.47
CA PRO A 487 36.25 -22.54 -25.52
C PRO A 487 35.92 -23.96 -25.04
N GLY A 488 34.66 -24.37 -25.20
CA GLY A 488 34.18 -25.69 -24.79
C GLY A 488 33.84 -25.85 -23.30
N SER A 489 33.88 -24.77 -22.50
CA SER A 489 33.64 -24.84 -21.04
C SER A 489 32.16 -24.85 -20.61
N PHE A 490 31.19 -24.78 -21.54
CA PHE A 490 29.75 -24.82 -21.22
C PHE A 490 29.31 -25.99 -20.30
N PRO A 491 29.79 -27.23 -20.46
CA PRO A 491 29.46 -28.32 -19.53
C PRO A 491 29.93 -28.04 -18.09
N GLN A 492 31.06 -27.37 -17.93
CA GLN A 492 31.61 -26.98 -16.63
C GLN A 492 30.81 -25.80 -16.03
N ILE A 493 30.43 -24.84 -16.86
CA ILE A 493 29.61 -23.68 -16.47
C ILE A 493 28.21 -24.14 -16.03
N LEU A 494 27.55 -25.03 -16.77
CA LEU A 494 26.22 -25.55 -16.41
C LEU A 494 26.22 -26.31 -15.08
N TYR A 495 27.30 -27.05 -14.80
CA TYR A 495 27.49 -27.71 -13.50
C TYR A 495 27.68 -26.68 -12.37
N ALA A 496 28.58 -25.71 -12.54
CA ALA A 496 28.80 -24.67 -11.52
C ALA A 496 27.57 -23.77 -11.30
N ALA A 497 26.75 -23.58 -12.34
CA ALA A 497 25.48 -22.87 -12.27
C ALA A 497 24.36 -23.68 -11.58
N GLY A 498 24.61 -24.93 -11.15
CA GLY A 498 23.60 -25.79 -10.54
C GLY A 498 22.53 -26.30 -11.52
N LEU A 499 22.74 -26.14 -12.83
CA LEU A 499 21.79 -26.57 -13.88
C LEU A 499 21.95 -28.05 -14.27
N ALA A 500 23.05 -28.69 -13.85
CA ALA A 500 23.32 -30.12 -13.99
C ALA A 500 23.99 -30.64 -12.72
N SER A 501 23.72 -31.89 -12.33
CA SER A 501 24.31 -32.55 -11.15
C SER A 501 25.77 -32.99 -11.35
N SER A 502 26.25 -33.05 -12.60
CA SER A 502 27.65 -33.33 -12.94
C SER A 502 28.04 -32.77 -14.30
N LYS A 503 29.35 -32.63 -14.55
CA LYS A 503 29.88 -32.26 -15.88
C LYS A 503 29.47 -33.25 -16.98
N SER A 504 29.40 -34.55 -16.64
CA SER A 504 28.97 -35.60 -17.58
C SER A 504 27.49 -35.49 -17.94
N GLU A 505 26.64 -35.14 -16.98
CA GLU A 505 25.23 -34.84 -17.25
C GLU A 505 25.07 -33.59 -18.11
N ALA A 506 25.82 -32.53 -17.81
CA ALA A 506 25.80 -31.30 -18.61
C ALA A 506 26.18 -31.55 -20.08
N ASN A 507 27.22 -32.38 -20.31
CA ASN A 507 27.61 -32.83 -21.66
C ASN A 507 26.47 -33.58 -22.36
N ARG A 508 25.83 -34.51 -21.66
CA ARG A 508 24.67 -35.27 -22.20
C ARG A 508 23.49 -34.37 -22.52
N MET A 509 23.26 -33.35 -21.69
CA MET A 509 22.19 -32.36 -21.88
C MET A 509 22.43 -31.49 -23.10
N ILE A 510 23.67 -31.02 -23.32
CA ILE A 510 24.06 -30.27 -24.52
C ILE A 510 23.90 -31.14 -25.77
N ALA A 511 24.41 -32.38 -25.75
CA ALA A 511 24.30 -33.32 -26.86
C ALA A 511 22.84 -33.62 -27.26
N ASN A 512 21.93 -33.64 -26.28
CA ASN A 512 20.50 -33.87 -26.48
C ASN A 512 19.68 -32.59 -26.75
N ASN A 513 20.31 -31.45 -27.06
CA ASN A 513 19.65 -30.16 -27.29
C ASN A 513 18.80 -29.67 -26.09
N GLY A 514 19.20 -30.04 -24.87
CA GLY A 514 18.50 -29.72 -23.63
C GLY A 514 18.97 -28.44 -22.93
N ALA A 515 20.05 -27.81 -23.38
CA ALA A 515 20.65 -26.63 -22.76
C ALA A 515 20.68 -25.40 -23.70
N TYR A 516 20.39 -24.24 -23.14
CA TYR A 516 20.24 -22.98 -23.88
C TYR A 516 21.02 -21.85 -23.21
N VAL A 517 21.47 -20.90 -24.01
CA VAL A 517 22.14 -19.67 -23.58
C VAL A 517 21.51 -18.48 -24.29
N VAL A 518 21.40 -17.35 -23.60
CA VAL A 518 20.90 -16.11 -24.19
C VAL A 518 21.96 -15.51 -25.13
N VAL A 519 21.55 -15.04 -26.31
CA VAL A 519 22.45 -14.38 -27.27
C VAL A 519 22.39 -12.86 -27.06
N PRO A 520 23.51 -12.18 -26.80
CA PRO A 520 23.52 -10.72 -26.64
C PRO A 520 23.14 -10.03 -27.95
N ASN A 521 22.49 -8.86 -27.86
CA ASN A 521 22.08 -8.03 -29.00
C ASN A 521 21.24 -8.73 -30.08
N SER A 522 20.56 -9.84 -29.72
CA SER A 522 19.77 -10.65 -30.67
C SER A 522 18.32 -10.19 -30.84
N GLY A 523 17.96 -9.08 -30.18
CA GLY A 523 16.63 -8.46 -30.30
C GLY A 523 16.39 -7.88 -31.70
N PRO A 524 15.17 -7.96 -32.24
CA PRO A 524 14.82 -7.30 -33.50
C PRO A 524 14.95 -5.77 -33.40
N SER A 525 15.07 -5.08 -34.53
CA SER A 525 15.17 -3.61 -34.59
C SER A 525 13.98 -2.90 -33.93
N GLU A 526 12.82 -3.55 -33.89
CA GLU A 526 11.59 -3.08 -33.23
C GLU A 526 11.60 -3.29 -31.70
N ASN A 527 12.41 -4.21 -31.17
CA ASN A 527 12.55 -4.47 -29.75
C ASN A 527 13.97 -5.00 -29.41
N PRO A 528 14.96 -4.10 -29.23
CA PRO A 528 16.34 -4.50 -28.98
C PRO A 528 16.56 -5.14 -27.60
N THR A 529 15.59 -5.06 -26.68
CA THR A 529 15.74 -5.57 -25.29
C THR A 529 15.28 -7.02 -25.11
N ALA A 530 14.62 -7.60 -26.12
CA ALA A 530 14.16 -8.99 -26.10
C ALA A 530 15.24 -9.93 -26.67
N LEU A 531 16.05 -10.53 -25.79
CA LEU A 531 17.11 -11.43 -26.22
C LEU A 531 16.59 -12.83 -26.55
N LYS A 532 17.14 -13.44 -27.59
CA LYS A 532 16.79 -14.78 -28.05
C LYS A 532 17.62 -15.83 -27.32
N TRP A 533 16.99 -16.97 -27.06
CA TRP A 533 17.69 -18.18 -26.64
C TRP A 533 18.32 -18.88 -27.85
N SER A 534 19.60 -19.22 -27.74
CA SER A 534 20.29 -20.13 -28.65
C SER A 534 20.56 -21.46 -27.96
N ARG A 535 20.56 -22.54 -28.73
CA ARG A 535 20.99 -23.85 -28.25
C ARG A 535 22.50 -23.84 -28.09
N ILE A 536 22.98 -24.34 -26.96
CA ILE A 536 24.41 -24.56 -26.77
C ILE A 536 24.81 -25.72 -27.69
N LYS A 537 25.73 -25.49 -28.63
CA LYS A 537 26.21 -26.54 -29.54
C LYS A 537 27.22 -27.44 -28.82
N PRO A 538 27.30 -28.74 -29.18
CA PRO A 538 28.26 -29.68 -28.59
C PRO A 538 29.70 -29.51 -29.10
N GLU A 539 29.96 -28.53 -29.97
CA GLU A 539 31.27 -28.27 -30.56
C GLU A 539 32.26 -27.77 -29.49
N LYS A 540 33.51 -28.27 -29.52
CA LYS A 540 34.54 -27.92 -28.53
C LYS A 540 35.05 -26.48 -28.66
N ASP A 541 34.74 -25.81 -29.77
CA ASP A 541 35.25 -24.47 -30.08
C ASP A 541 34.25 -23.35 -29.72
N VAL A 542 33.09 -23.68 -29.13
CA VAL A 542 32.13 -22.65 -28.72
C VAL A 542 32.66 -21.94 -27.48
N ASP A 543 33.07 -20.69 -27.67
CA ASP A 543 33.51 -19.81 -26.59
C ASP A 543 32.32 -19.12 -25.89
N PRO A 544 32.10 -19.35 -24.57
CA PRO A 544 31.07 -18.69 -23.79
C PRO A 544 31.21 -17.16 -23.73
N ASN A 545 32.40 -16.60 -23.95
CA ASN A 545 32.61 -15.15 -23.93
C ASN A 545 31.74 -14.42 -24.97
N HIS A 546 31.40 -15.07 -26.08
CA HIS A 546 30.51 -14.51 -27.11
C HIS A 546 29.05 -14.35 -26.66
N TYR A 547 28.67 -14.95 -25.52
CA TYR A 547 27.31 -14.93 -25.00
C TYR A 547 27.15 -14.04 -23.77
N LEU A 548 28.20 -13.30 -23.40
CA LEU A 548 28.12 -12.35 -22.29
C LEU A 548 27.17 -11.20 -22.63
N VAL A 549 26.16 -11.02 -21.78
CA VAL A 549 25.23 -9.91 -21.84
C VAL A 549 25.78 -8.77 -20.99
N ASP A 550 25.84 -7.56 -21.58
CA ASP A 550 26.45 -6.37 -21.01
C ASP A 550 27.90 -6.60 -20.48
N TRP A 551 28.62 -7.58 -21.05
CA TRP A 551 29.97 -8.00 -20.64
C TRP A 551 30.11 -8.53 -19.20
N GLU A 552 29.00 -8.80 -18.51
CA GLU A 552 29.00 -9.10 -17.07
C GLU A 552 28.17 -10.31 -16.66
N ALA A 553 27.33 -10.87 -17.53
CA ALA A 553 26.48 -12.01 -17.17
C ALA A 553 26.25 -13.00 -18.31
N LEU A 554 26.18 -14.27 -17.94
CA LEU A 554 25.63 -15.37 -18.74
C LEU A 554 24.26 -15.74 -18.21
N VAL A 555 23.31 -15.99 -19.11
CA VAL A 555 21.98 -16.45 -18.74
C VAL A 555 21.74 -17.80 -19.40
N LEU A 556 21.52 -18.81 -18.57
CA LEU A 556 21.50 -20.21 -18.96
C LEU A 556 20.15 -20.83 -18.63
N ARG A 557 19.73 -21.80 -19.44
CA ARG A 557 18.51 -22.57 -19.19
C ARG A 557 18.74 -24.05 -19.44
N SER A 558 18.28 -24.87 -18.52
CA SER A 558 18.12 -26.32 -18.66
C SER A 558 16.64 -26.66 -18.89
N GLY A 559 16.34 -27.34 -20.00
CA GLY A 559 14.97 -27.69 -20.37
C GLY A 559 14.08 -26.47 -20.65
N LYS A 560 12.81 -26.54 -20.21
CA LYS A 560 11.81 -25.47 -20.44
C LYS A 560 11.71 -24.44 -19.31
N THR A 561 12.10 -24.80 -18.08
CA THR A 561 11.71 -24.03 -16.88
C THR A 561 12.86 -23.66 -15.95
N LYS A 562 14.02 -24.36 -15.98
CA LYS A 562 15.14 -24.06 -15.07
C LYS A 562 16.07 -23.03 -15.69
N ILE A 563 15.98 -21.78 -15.24
CA ILE A 563 16.82 -20.66 -15.69
C ILE A 563 17.77 -20.27 -14.56
N GLN A 564 19.05 -20.04 -14.89
CA GLN A 564 20.04 -19.52 -13.97
C GLN A 564 20.73 -18.29 -14.55
N ILE A 565 20.88 -17.24 -13.74
CA ILE A 565 21.71 -16.08 -14.07
C ILE A 565 23.09 -16.29 -13.43
N CYS A 566 24.13 -16.24 -14.26
CA CYS A 566 25.52 -16.39 -13.85
C CYS A 566 26.24 -15.06 -14.05
N ARG A 567 26.59 -14.37 -12.96
CA ARG A 567 27.39 -13.15 -13.03
C ARG A 567 28.86 -13.53 -13.21
N VAL A 568 29.52 -12.95 -14.21
CA VAL A 568 30.94 -13.21 -14.49
C VAL A 568 31.77 -12.06 -13.96
N VAL A 569 32.78 -12.38 -13.15
CA VAL A 569 33.62 -11.40 -12.46
C VAL A 569 35.09 -11.75 -12.71
N ARG A 570 35.96 -10.74 -12.83
CA ARG A 570 37.40 -10.98 -12.92
C ARG A 570 37.92 -11.61 -11.62
N ASP A 571 38.87 -12.52 -11.77
CA ASP A 571 39.38 -13.38 -10.70
C ASP A 571 39.94 -12.59 -9.51
N ASP A 572 40.61 -11.45 -9.77
CA ASP A 572 41.15 -10.51 -8.78
C ASP A 572 40.08 -9.90 -7.85
N LYS A 573 38.83 -9.79 -8.32
CA LYS A 573 37.69 -9.29 -7.53
C LYS A 573 36.97 -10.39 -6.76
N LEU A 574 37.14 -11.65 -7.14
CA LEU A 574 36.60 -12.79 -6.41
C LEU A 574 37.48 -13.13 -5.20
N GLU A 575 38.80 -13.09 -5.36
CA GLU A 575 39.78 -13.30 -4.28
C GLU A 575 39.60 -12.28 -3.14
N LYS A 576 39.50 -10.98 -3.46
CA LYS A 576 39.23 -9.94 -2.45
C LYS A 576 37.92 -10.13 -1.69
N LYS A 577 36.88 -10.63 -2.36
CA LYS A 577 35.57 -10.87 -1.74
C LYS A 577 35.58 -12.10 -0.84
N ALA A 578 36.39 -13.11 -1.17
CA ALA A 578 36.63 -14.27 -0.31
C ALA A 578 37.42 -13.87 0.95
N GLU A 579 38.46 -13.05 0.80
CA GLU A 579 39.25 -12.50 1.92
C GLU A 579 38.41 -11.62 2.87
N GLU A 580 37.52 -10.78 2.33
CA GLU A 580 36.59 -9.95 3.12
C GLU A 580 35.54 -10.79 3.87
N THR A 581 35.16 -11.95 3.34
CA THR A 581 34.18 -12.85 3.99
C THR A 581 34.85 -13.66 5.10
N GLU A 582 36.08 -14.13 4.91
CA GLU A 582 36.85 -14.83 5.94
C GLU A 582 37.20 -13.91 7.13
N GLN A 583 37.45 -12.62 6.91
CA GLN A 583 37.66 -11.62 7.97
C GLN A 583 36.40 -11.20 8.73
N GLN A 584 35.20 -11.54 8.23
CA GLN A 584 33.93 -11.32 8.94
C GLN A 584 33.47 -12.55 9.74
N GLU A 585 34.02 -13.73 9.44
CA GLU A 585 33.74 -14.99 10.14
C GLU A 585 34.83 -15.37 11.17
N SER A 586 35.93 -14.61 11.24
CA SER A 586 36.96 -14.69 12.28
C SER A 586 36.91 -13.49 13.21
#